data_AF-A0A5C7VHI1-F1
#
_entry.id   AF-A0A5C7VHI1-F1
#
_cell.length_a   1.000
_cell.length_b   1.000
_cell.length_c   1.000
_cell.angle_alpha   90.00
_cell.angle_beta   90.00
_cell.angle_gamma   90.00
#
_symmetry.space_group_name_H-M   'P 1'
#
loop_
_entity.id
_entity.type
_entity.pdbx_description
1 polymer ?
#
loop_
_entity_poly.entity_id
_entity_poly.type
_entity_poly.pdbx_seq_one_letter_code
_entity_poly.pdbx_strand_id
1 'polypeptide(L)'
;NPMFDLKDPAGILMEINNCRKTFPNHYIRVTAFDSSRGVESPTMSYIVNRPENEPGFSLMRQESSSRNINYTIHSYATDKPEGERY
;
A
#
# COMPACT_ATOMS: atom_id res chain seq x y z
N ASN A 1 11.11 10.19 5.63
CA ASN A 1 11.57 11.14 4.59
C ASN A 1 11.96 10.37 3.34
N PRO A 2 11.52 10.78 2.14
CA PRO A 2 12.02 10.19 0.90
C PRO A 2 13.55 10.37 0.82
N MET A 3 14.26 9.34 0.35
CA MET A 3 15.72 9.34 0.24
C MET A 3 16.17 10.07 -1.04
N PHE A 4 15.94 11.39 -1.11
CA PHE A 4 16.43 12.23 -2.20
C PHE A 4 17.97 12.25 -2.22
N ASP A 5 18.55 12.44 -3.42
CA ASP A 5 20.00 12.53 -3.67
C ASP A 5 20.84 11.30 -3.27
N LEU A 6 20.20 10.20 -2.86
CA LEU A 6 20.86 8.96 -2.51
C LEU A 6 21.27 8.20 -3.78
N LYS A 7 22.58 8.04 -3.96
CA LYS A 7 23.17 7.29 -5.09
C LYS A 7 23.44 5.82 -4.77
N ASP A 8 23.44 5.46 -3.50
CA ASP A 8 23.75 4.11 -3.05
C ASP A 8 22.47 3.28 -2.83
N PRO A 9 22.23 2.23 -3.63
CA PRO A 9 21.09 1.33 -3.44
C PRO A 9 21.15 0.53 -2.13
N ALA A 10 22.33 0.33 -1.53
CA ALA A 10 22.45 -0.42 -0.29
C ALA A 10 21.77 0.32 0.88
N GLY A 11 21.87 1.65 0.94
CA GLY A 11 21.14 2.48 1.90
C GLY A 11 19.63 2.30 1.79
N ILE A 12 19.09 2.22 0.57
CA ILE A 12 17.65 1.99 0.34
C ILE A 12 17.24 0.61 0.85
N LEU A 13 18.01 -0.43 0.53
CA LEU A 13 17.73 -1.80 0.97
C LEU A 13 17.80 -1.95 2.50
N MET A 14 18.70 -1.23 3.15
CA MET A 14 18.79 -1.21 4.62
C MET A 14 17.48 -0.68 5.24
N GLU A 15 16.97 0.45 4.75
CA GLU A 15 15.71 1.02 5.25
C GLU A 15 14.51 0.13 4.95
N ILE A 16 14.46 -0.50 3.78
CA ILE A 16 13.42 -1.49 3.46
C ILE A 16 13.45 -2.64 4.46
N ASN A 17 14.63 -3.19 4.76
CA ASN A 17 14.77 -4.30 5.70
C ASN A 17 14.43 -3.88 7.13
N ASN A 18 14.78 -2.66 7.55
CA ASN A 18 14.39 -2.12 8.84
C ASN A 18 12.87 -1.96 8.94
N CYS A 19 12.22 -1.42 7.91
CA CYS A 19 10.76 -1.29 7.85
C CYS A 19 10.06 -2.65 7.92
N ARG A 20 10.55 -3.65 7.18
CA ARG A 20 10.04 -5.03 7.23
C ARG A 20 10.16 -5.67 8.60
N LYS A 21 11.25 -5.41 9.33
CA LYS A 21 11.44 -5.91 10.70
C LYS A 21 10.49 -5.27 11.69
N THR A 22 10.24 -3.96 11.57
CA THR A 22 9.33 -3.23 12.46
C THR A 22 7.85 -3.55 12.16
N PHE A 23 7.50 -3.73 10.90
CA PHE A 23 6.11 -3.94 10.44
C PHE A 23 5.97 -5.22 9.60
N PRO A 24 6.20 -6.41 10.18
CA PRO A 24 6.25 -7.67 9.43
C PRO A 24 4.92 -8.04 8.77
N ASN A 25 3.79 -7.72 9.41
CA ASN A 25 2.45 -8.05 8.93
C ASN A 25 1.79 -6.93 8.11
N HIS A 26 2.57 -5.99 7.57
CA HIS A 26 2.03 -4.86 6.80
C HIS A 26 2.38 -4.97 5.32
N TYR A 27 1.52 -4.43 4.47
CA TYR A 27 1.94 -4.11 3.10
C TYR A 27 2.96 -2.99 3.14
N ILE A 28 4.13 -3.23 2.55
CA ILE A 28 5.17 -2.22 2.39
C ILE A 28 5.40 -2.07 0.88
N ARG A 29 5.41 -0.83 0.39
CA ARG A 29 5.73 -0.50 -1.00
C ARG A 29 6.89 0.46 -1.09
N VAL A 30 7.67 0.31 -2.15
CA VAL A 30 8.67 1.29 -2.58
C VAL A 30 8.08 2.11 -3.71
N THR A 31 8.29 3.42 -3.65
CA THR A 31 7.83 4.37 -4.66
C THR A 31 9.00 5.23 -5.11
N ALA A 32 9.20 5.35 -6.42
CA ALA A 32 10.17 6.26 -7.02
C ALA A 32 9.45 7.45 -7.64
N PHE A 33 9.87 8.66 -7.27
CA PHE A 33 9.28 9.92 -7.73
C PHE A 33 10.24 10.61 -8.70
N ASP A 34 9.72 11.10 -9.82
CA ASP A 34 10.47 11.92 -10.77
C ASP A 34 9.99 13.37 -10.70
N SER A 35 10.88 14.27 -10.28
CA SER A 35 10.60 15.70 -10.16
C SER A 35 10.90 16.50 -11.43
N SER A 36 11.24 15.84 -12.53
CA SER A 36 11.44 16.50 -13.82
C SER A 36 10.16 17.22 -14.24
N ARG A 37 10.29 18.48 -14.66
CA ARG A 37 9.16 19.31 -15.11
C ARG A 37 8.36 18.56 -16.19
N GLY A 38 7.04 18.44 -15.99
CA GLY A 38 6.15 17.70 -16.88
C GLY A 38 5.94 16.23 -16.49
N VAL A 39 6.72 15.69 -15.54
CA VAL A 39 6.44 14.39 -14.89
C VAL A 39 5.85 14.63 -13.51
N GLU A 40 6.64 15.19 -12.58
CA GLU A 40 6.22 15.61 -11.24
C GLU A 40 5.34 14.58 -10.49
N SER A 41 5.68 13.29 -10.64
CA SER A 41 4.81 12.17 -10.25
C SER A 41 5.61 10.89 -9.96
N PRO A 42 5.04 9.93 -9.19
CA PRO A 42 5.60 8.59 -9.09
C PRO A 42 5.69 7.89 -10.46
N THR A 43 6.90 7.48 -10.84
CA THR A 43 7.16 6.72 -12.08
C THR A 43 7.30 5.22 -11.84
N MET A 44 7.44 4.81 -10.57
CA MET A 44 7.51 3.40 -10.18
C MET A 44 6.88 3.18 -8.80
N SER A 45 6.12 2.09 -8.64
CA SER A 45 5.57 1.66 -7.35
C SER A 45 5.42 0.14 -7.30
N TYR A 46 6.09 -0.52 -6.37
CA TYR A 46 6.02 -1.98 -6.22
C TYR A 46 6.00 -2.41 -4.75
N ILE A 47 5.42 -3.59 -4.49
CA ILE A 47 5.31 -4.17 -3.14
C ILE A 47 6.61 -4.89 -2.78
N VAL A 48 7.10 -4.67 -1.56
CA VAL A 48 8.30 -5.32 -0.98
C VAL A 48 8.00 -6.13 0.28
N ASN A 49 6.78 -6.03 0.82
CA ASN A 49 6.30 -6.86 1.92
C ASN A 49 4.79 -7.06 1.81
N ARG A 50 4.30 -8.24 2.18
CA ARG A 50 2.88 -8.58 2.28
C ARG A 50 2.65 -9.27 3.63
N PRO A 51 1.49 -9.09 4.26
CA PRO A 51 1.08 -9.97 5.34
C PRO A 51 1.00 -11.42 4.84
N GLU A 52 1.22 -12.39 5.74
CA GLU A 52 1.23 -13.81 5.39
C GLU A 52 -0.13 -14.28 4.87
N ASN A 53 -1.22 -13.77 5.46
CA ASN A 53 -2.59 -14.09 5.07
C ASN A 53 -3.34 -12.80 4.69
N GLU A 54 -3.84 -12.75 3.45
CA GLU A 54 -4.69 -11.66 2.95
C GLU A 54 -6.14 -12.18 2.83
N PRO A 55 -7.06 -11.78 3.72
CA PRO A 55 -8.44 -12.25 3.66
C PRO A 55 -9.23 -11.66 2.48
N GLY A 56 -8.75 -10.57 1.86
CA GLY A 56 -9.36 -9.96 0.68
C GLY A 56 -10.45 -8.94 1.04
N PHE A 57 -11.49 -8.89 0.21
CA PHE A 57 -12.49 -7.82 0.24
C PHE A 57 -13.91 -8.36 0.13
N SER A 58 -14.83 -7.72 0.84
CA SER A 58 -16.27 -7.83 0.62
C SER A 58 -16.74 -6.80 -0.41
N LEU A 59 -17.79 -7.16 -1.17
CA LEU A 59 -18.46 -6.26 -2.11
C LEU A 59 -19.92 -6.06 -1.68
N MET A 60 -20.18 -4.91 -1.07
CA MET A 60 -21.54 -4.51 -0.71
C MET A 60 -22.24 -3.91 -1.91
N ARG A 61 -23.51 -4.30 -2.11
CA ARG A 61 -24.35 -3.88 -3.23
C ARG A 61 -25.62 -3.27 -2.65
N GLN A 62 -25.69 -1.95 -2.60
CA GLN A 62 -26.87 -1.24 -2.14
C GLN A 62 -27.75 -0.88 -3.33
N GLU A 63 -28.99 -1.39 -3.35
CA GLU A 63 -29.98 -1.02 -4.36
C GLU A 63 -30.34 0.47 -4.24
N SER A 64 -30.39 1.16 -5.38
CA SER A 64 -30.79 2.55 -5.52
C SER A 64 -31.95 2.66 -6.51
N SER A 65 -32.23 3.84 -7.04
CA SER A 65 -33.33 4.05 -7.99
C SER A 65 -33.26 3.08 -9.18
N SER A 66 -34.38 2.42 -9.46
CA SER A 66 -34.51 1.46 -10.57
C SER A 66 -33.57 0.26 -10.43
N ARG A 67 -32.67 0.03 -11.39
CA ARG A 67 -31.69 -1.08 -11.39
C ARG A 67 -30.27 -0.60 -11.06
N ASN A 68 -30.15 0.61 -10.49
CA ASN A 68 -28.86 1.14 -10.06
C ASN A 68 -28.40 0.46 -8.77
N ILE A 69 -27.09 0.18 -8.68
CA ILE A 69 -26.45 -0.37 -7.50
C ILE A 69 -25.29 0.54 -7.10
N ASN A 70 -25.30 0.99 -5.85
CA ASN A 70 -24.18 1.66 -5.22
C ASN A 70 -23.25 0.58 -4.63
N TYR A 71 -22.01 0.53 -5.13
CA TYR A 71 -21.03 -0.47 -4.71
C TYR A 71 -20.11 0.09 -3.62
N THR A 72 -19.84 -0.71 -2.60
CA THR A 72 -18.77 -0.45 -1.62
C THR A 72 -17.85 -1.65 -1.56
N ILE A 73 -16.55 -1.42 -1.73
CA ILE A 73 -15.49 -2.41 -1.53
C ILE A 73 -14.94 -2.20 -0.12
N HIS A 74 -14.93 -3.24 0.69
CA HIS A 74 -14.47 -3.17 2.08
C HIS A 74 -13.52 -4.33 2.40
N SER A 75 -12.33 -4.03 2.92
CA SER A 75 -11.32 -5.05 3.25
C SER A 75 -11.71 -5.77 4.54
N TYR A 76 -11.70 -7.11 4.53
CA TYR A 76 -11.97 -7.89 5.73
C TYR A 76 -10.97 -7.62 6.86
N ALA A 77 -9.73 -7.26 6.53
CA ALA A 77 -8.72 -6.91 7.54
C ALA A 77 -9.10 -5.63 8.32
N THR A 78 -9.94 -4.75 7.75
CA THR A 78 -10.33 -3.48 8.37
C THR A 78 -11.54 -3.57 9.30
N ASP A 79 -12.13 -4.76 9.46
CA ASP A 79 -13.12 -5.03 10.52
C ASP A 79 -12.48 -4.98 11.91
N LYS A 80 -11.16 -5.14 11.99
CA LYS A 80 -10.35 -5.01 13.20
C LYS A 80 -9.65 -3.64 13.26
N PRO A 81 -9.40 -3.12 14.48
CA PRO A 81 -8.60 -1.90 14.64
C PRO A 81 -7.17 -2.08 14.12
N GLU A 82 -6.50 -0.97 13.82
CA GLU A 82 -5.09 -0.97 13.43
C GLU A 82 -4.23 -1.62 14.52
N GLY A 83 -3.26 -2.47 14.12
CA GLY A 83 -2.46 -3.29 15.04
C GLY A 83 -3.01 -4.70 15.28
N GLU A 84 -4.32 -4.92 15.10
CA GLU A 84 -4.95 -6.26 15.14
C GLU A 84 -5.30 -6.80 13.75
N ARG A 85 -4.92 -6.06 12.70
CA ARG A 85 -5.09 -6.45 11.30
C ARG A 85 -3.98 -7.40 10.88
N TYR A 86 -4.35 -8.39 10.08
CA TYR A 86 -3.49 -9.44 9.51
C TYR A 86 -2.90 -10.42 10.53
#